data_AF-Q89BX9-F1
#
_entry.id   AF-Q89BX9-F1
#
_cell.length_a   1.000
_cell.length_b   1.000
_cell.length_c   1.000
_cell.angle_alpha   90.00
_cell.angle_beta   90.00
_cell.angle_gamma   90.00
#
_symmetry.space_group_name_H-M   'P 1'
#
loop_
_entity.id
_entity.type
_entity.pdbx_description
1 polymer ?
#
loop_
_entity_poly.entity_id
_entity_poly.type
_entity_poly.pdbx_seq_one_letter_code
_entity_poly.pdbx_strand_id
1 'polypeptide(L)'
;MNERSKESEAPIHDRALLLHGAKRNQLLTLDEVRRYGSDSFSDPDFVRLYGMKPAEWYARGVRLLGRTAVECTRDAVADRIGQDVAAVAASLPAPGRWVVVDPFAGSCNTLYWILRHVPRSRGIAFEFDPQVFQLTKQNLAALDRTIDLKRGDYGIMLGQLHTAPDEAMIVFVAPPWGTALDETEGLDLRRTEPPITKIIAEFGDAFAARRILFAVQVYEKLDKESLAEVHGKLDWSDLKIYDFNAAGRNHGVLLGTRGWTP
;
A
#
# COMPACT_ATOMS: atom_id res chain seq x y z
N MET A 1 -54.85 7.96 12.11
CA MET A 1 -53.98 7.36 11.08
C MET A 1 -52.82 8.33 10.88
N ASN A 2 -51.70 8.12 11.57
CA ASN A 2 -50.50 8.96 11.47
C ASN A 2 -49.33 8.03 11.17
N GLU A 3 -49.10 7.78 9.88
CA GLU A 3 -47.87 7.16 9.41
C GLU A 3 -46.76 8.19 9.53
N ARG A 4 -46.08 8.21 10.68
CA ARG A 4 -44.74 8.80 10.76
C ARG A 4 -43.85 7.97 9.85
N SER A 5 -43.53 8.53 8.70
CA SER A 5 -42.45 8.08 7.84
C SER A 5 -41.21 7.94 8.72
N LYS A 6 -40.74 6.69 8.92
CA LYS A 6 -39.39 6.47 9.44
C LYS A 6 -38.46 7.02 8.38
N GLU A 7 -37.98 8.25 8.55
CA GLU A 7 -36.78 8.71 7.88
C GLU A 7 -35.70 7.67 8.22
N SER A 8 -35.38 6.80 7.27
CA SER A 8 -34.23 5.93 7.41
C SER A 8 -33.02 6.87 7.42
N GLU A 9 -32.40 7.05 8.58
CA GLU A 9 -31.11 7.74 8.67
C GLU A 9 -30.19 7.18 7.56
N ALA A 10 -29.58 8.10 6.80
CA ALA A 10 -28.68 7.70 5.73
C ALA A 10 -27.58 6.81 6.32
N PRO A 11 -27.20 5.71 5.64
CA PRO A 11 -26.22 4.77 6.19
C PRO A 11 -24.86 5.47 6.37
N ILE A 12 -24.26 5.28 7.55
CA ILE A 12 -22.91 5.75 7.87
C ILE A 12 -21.91 5.10 6.90
N HIS A 13 -21.06 5.92 6.28
CA HIS A 13 -20.00 5.45 5.41
C HIS A 13 -18.78 5.14 6.25
N ASP A 14 -18.71 3.93 6.78
CA ASP A 14 -17.61 3.47 7.62
C ASP A 14 -16.90 2.23 7.05
N ARG A 15 -15.86 1.78 7.75
CA ARG A 15 -15.15 0.54 7.40
C ARG A 15 -16.09 -0.65 7.28
N ALA A 16 -17.13 -0.77 8.10
CA ALA A 16 -18.05 -1.91 8.04
C ALA A 16 -18.82 -1.90 6.71
N LEU A 17 -19.37 -0.77 6.30
CA LEU A 17 -20.09 -0.63 5.03
C LEU A 17 -19.19 -0.87 3.82
N LEU A 18 -18.01 -0.25 3.82
CA LEU A 18 -17.13 -0.18 2.65
C LEU A 18 -16.17 -1.37 2.51
N LEU A 19 -15.82 -2.07 3.59
CA LEU A 19 -14.91 -3.22 3.52
C LEU A 19 -15.64 -4.56 3.60
N HIS A 20 -16.68 -4.64 4.42
CA HIS A 20 -17.39 -5.90 4.70
C HIS A 20 -18.84 -5.90 4.21
N GLY A 21 -19.39 -4.71 3.94
CA GLY A 21 -20.79 -4.51 3.61
C GLY A 21 -21.09 -4.41 2.12
N ALA A 22 -22.30 -3.94 1.84
CA ALA A 22 -22.86 -3.90 0.48
C ALA A 22 -22.06 -3.02 -0.49
N LYS A 23 -21.22 -2.10 -0.01
CA LYS A 23 -20.42 -1.19 -0.83
C LYS A 23 -19.03 -1.73 -1.18
N ARG A 24 -18.63 -2.90 -0.65
CA ARG A 24 -17.29 -3.48 -0.82
C ARG A 24 -16.76 -3.45 -2.25
N ASN A 25 -17.55 -3.99 -3.18
CA ASN A 25 -17.18 -4.11 -4.60
C ASN A 25 -17.95 -3.12 -5.49
N GLN A 26 -18.53 -2.07 -4.91
CA GLN A 26 -19.20 -1.02 -5.68
C GLN A 26 -18.23 0.13 -5.95
N LEU A 27 -18.34 0.72 -7.15
CA LEU A 27 -17.70 1.99 -7.44
C LEU A 27 -18.29 3.07 -6.55
N LEU A 28 -17.43 3.81 -5.87
CA LEU A 28 -17.87 4.94 -5.08
C LEU A 28 -18.07 6.18 -5.96
N THR A 29 -19.17 6.88 -5.70
CA THR A 29 -19.38 8.26 -6.11
C THR A 29 -18.47 9.20 -5.32
N LEU A 30 -18.25 10.42 -5.83
CA LEU A 30 -17.49 11.45 -5.10
C LEU A 30 -18.10 11.73 -3.72
N ASP A 31 -19.44 11.76 -3.64
CA ASP A 31 -20.14 12.01 -2.38
C ASP A 31 -19.96 10.85 -1.40
N GLU A 32 -19.96 9.59 -1.85
CA GLU A 32 -19.67 8.44 -0.99
C GLU A 32 -18.24 8.44 -0.46
N VAL A 33 -17.26 8.86 -1.26
CA VAL A 33 -15.87 9.02 -0.84
C VAL A 33 -15.75 10.10 0.24
N ARG A 34 -16.40 11.25 0.01
CA ARG A 34 -16.39 12.37 0.98
C ARG A 34 -17.11 11.99 2.27
N ARG A 35 -18.25 11.30 2.18
CA ARG A 35 -18.96 10.78 3.36
C ARG A 35 -18.09 9.82 4.14
N TYR A 36 -17.37 8.90 3.47
CA TYR A 36 -16.43 8.03 4.18
C TYR A 36 -15.37 8.82 4.97
N GLY A 37 -14.78 9.85 4.35
CA GLY A 37 -13.82 10.73 5.01
C GLY A 37 -14.43 11.47 6.21
N SER A 38 -15.61 12.08 6.05
CA SER A 38 -16.30 12.79 7.12
C SER A 38 -16.75 11.88 8.25
N ASP A 39 -17.42 10.77 7.93
CA ASP A 39 -18.04 9.86 8.91
C ASP A 39 -16.97 9.10 9.72
N SER A 40 -15.83 8.74 9.10
CA SER A 40 -14.80 7.92 9.74
C SER A 40 -13.63 8.73 10.32
N PHE A 41 -13.36 9.94 9.80
CA PHE A 41 -12.15 10.70 10.11
C PHE A 41 -12.39 12.20 10.31
N SER A 42 -13.64 12.66 10.26
CA SER A 42 -14.00 14.09 10.35
C SER A 42 -13.34 14.97 9.28
N ASP A 43 -12.97 14.39 8.13
CA ASP A 43 -12.33 15.10 7.01
C ASP A 43 -12.89 14.60 5.66
N PRO A 44 -13.71 15.38 4.93
CA PRO A 44 -14.23 14.96 3.63
C PRO A 44 -13.15 14.77 2.56
N ASP A 45 -11.97 15.37 2.74
CA ASP A 45 -10.84 15.23 1.84
C ASP A 45 -9.89 14.09 2.26
N PHE A 46 -10.22 13.30 3.30
CA PHE A 46 -9.30 12.30 3.90
C PHE A 46 -8.70 11.31 2.88
N VAL A 47 -9.49 10.87 1.89
CA VAL A 47 -9.05 9.92 0.85
C VAL A 47 -8.27 10.62 -0.26
N ARG A 48 -7.10 11.17 0.09
CA ARG A 48 -6.16 11.80 -0.85
C ARG A 48 -5.29 10.72 -1.50
N LEU A 49 -5.22 10.77 -2.84
CA LEU A 49 -4.45 9.84 -3.66
C LEU A 49 -3.69 10.60 -4.74
N TYR A 50 -2.48 10.12 -5.04
CA TYR A 50 -1.57 10.60 -6.06
C TYR A 50 -1.24 12.10 -5.96
N GLY A 51 -1.31 12.67 -4.75
CA GLY A 51 -1.10 14.08 -4.47
C GLY A 51 -2.35 14.95 -4.68
N MET A 52 -3.53 14.35 -4.79
CA MET A 52 -4.78 15.02 -5.12
C MET A 52 -5.87 14.75 -4.07
N LYS A 53 -6.72 15.76 -3.84
CA LYS A 53 -7.96 15.63 -3.05
C LYS A 53 -9.02 14.82 -3.81
N PRO A 54 -10.04 14.27 -3.12
CA PRO A 54 -11.19 13.60 -3.73
C PRO A 54 -11.74 14.26 -4.97
N ALA A 55 -12.08 15.54 -4.91
CA ALA A 55 -12.64 16.26 -6.05
C ALA A 55 -11.71 16.30 -7.27
N GLU A 56 -10.41 16.47 -7.03
CA GLU A 56 -9.40 16.65 -8.07
C GLU A 56 -9.14 15.34 -8.81
N TRP A 57 -8.90 14.24 -8.08
CA TRP A 57 -8.69 12.95 -8.73
C TRP A 57 -9.98 12.44 -9.38
N TYR A 58 -11.16 12.71 -8.81
CA TYR A 58 -12.44 12.32 -9.42
C TYR A 58 -12.67 13.06 -10.75
N ALA A 59 -12.34 14.35 -10.80
CA ALA A 59 -12.40 15.16 -12.02
C ALA A 59 -11.42 14.66 -13.11
N ARG A 60 -10.29 14.06 -12.72
CA ARG A 60 -9.34 13.40 -13.64
C ARG A 60 -9.75 11.98 -14.05
N GLY A 61 -10.92 11.51 -13.62
CA GLY A 61 -11.42 10.18 -13.99
C GLY A 61 -10.95 9.04 -13.08
N VAL A 62 -10.23 9.33 -11.99
CA VAL A 62 -9.83 8.30 -11.02
C VAL A 62 -11.07 7.77 -10.29
N ARG A 63 -11.16 6.45 -10.12
CA ARG A 63 -12.28 5.76 -9.45
C ARG A 63 -11.78 4.68 -8.50
N LEU A 64 -12.53 4.43 -7.43
CA LEU A 64 -12.21 3.43 -6.41
C LEU A 64 -13.42 2.54 -6.12
N LEU A 65 -13.15 1.29 -5.77
CA LEU A 65 -14.12 0.44 -5.08
C LEU A 65 -14.18 0.81 -3.60
N GLY A 66 -15.29 0.45 -2.94
CA GLY A 66 -15.44 0.64 -1.49
C GLY A 66 -14.27 0.09 -0.68
N ARG A 67 -13.88 -1.17 -0.92
CA ARG A 67 -12.74 -1.78 -0.23
C ARG A 67 -11.43 -1.02 -0.47
N THR A 68 -11.20 -0.57 -1.70
CA THR A 68 -9.97 0.12 -2.08
C THR A 68 -9.86 1.47 -1.37
N ALA A 69 -10.96 2.19 -1.16
CA ALA A 69 -10.97 3.43 -0.39
C ALA A 69 -10.57 3.21 1.08
N VAL A 70 -10.90 2.05 1.65
CA VAL A 70 -10.53 1.67 3.02
C VAL A 70 -9.08 1.19 3.09
N GLU A 71 -8.68 0.32 2.17
CA GLU A 71 -7.42 -0.43 2.22
C GLU A 71 -6.23 0.36 1.65
N CYS A 72 -6.46 1.39 0.83
CA CYS A 72 -5.36 2.16 0.25
C CYS A 72 -4.52 2.88 1.31
N THR A 73 -3.23 3.00 1.02
CA THR A 73 -2.33 3.92 1.71
C THR A 73 -2.55 5.32 1.17
N ARG A 74 -3.07 6.23 2.02
CA ARG A 74 -3.37 7.61 1.64
C ARG A 74 -2.08 8.43 1.51
N ASP A 75 -2.18 9.55 0.81
CA ASP A 75 -1.02 10.38 0.42
C ASP A 75 -0.07 10.73 1.55
N ALA A 76 -0.54 11.17 2.73
CA ALA A 76 0.36 11.56 3.80
C ALA A 76 1.29 10.41 4.26
N VAL A 77 0.71 9.21 4.39
CA VAL A 77 1.48 8.01 4.73
C VAL A 77 2.36 7.59 3.55
N ALA A 78 1.81 7.53 2.34
CA ALA A 78 2.54 7.08 1.16
C ALA A 78 3.72 8.00 0.79
N ASP A 79 3.55 9.31 0.89
CA ASP A 79 4.59 10.32 0.70
C ASP A 79 5.72 10.12 1.70
N ARG A 80 5.38 9.94 2.99
CA ARG A 80 6.37 9.71 4.04
C ARG A 80 7.14 8.40 3.85
N ILE A 81 6.45 7.32 3.48
CA ILE A 81 7.09 6.05 3.11
C ILE A 81 8.06 6.28 1.95
N GLY A 82 7.63 6.99 0.89
CA GLY A 82 8.48 7.27 -0.26
C GLY A 82 9.75 8.05 0.10
N GLN A 83 9.66 9.04 0.99
CA GLN A 83 10.80 9.80 1.50
C GLN A 83 11.78 8.90 2.28
N ASP A 84 11.27 8.08 3.20
CA ASP A 84 12.11 7.19 4.01
C ASP A 84 12.77 6.09 3.17
N VAL A 85 12.04 5.55 2.19
CA VAL A 85 12.60 4.61 1.19
C VAL A 85 13.70 5.29 0.38
N ALA A 86 13.49 6.51 -0.10
CA ALA A 86 14.49 7.24 -0.87
C ALA A 86 15.75 7.55 -0.04
N ALA A 87 15.59 7.88 1.24
CA ALA A 87 16.71 8.11 2.15
C ALA A 87 17.60 6.86 2.31
N VAL A 88 17.00 5.68 2.51
CA VAL A 88 17.76 4.42 2.59
C VAL A 88 18.32 4.00 1.24
N ALA A 89 17.57 4.18 0.15
CA ALA A 89 18.06 3.89 -1.20
C ALA A 89 19.30 4.75 -1.56
N ALA A 90 19.38 5.98 -1.05
CA ALA A 90 20.52 6.87 -1.28
C ALA A 90 21.81 6.44 -0.54
N SER A 91 21.73 5.56 0.46
CA SER A 91 22.92 5.07 1.17
C SER A 91 23.65 3.95 0.42
N LEU A 92 23.00 3.30 -0.54
CA LEU A 92 23.64 2.27 -1.35
C LEU A 92 24.72 2.91 -2.24
N PRO A 93 26.00 2.50 -2.17
CA PRO A 93 27.03 3.08 -3.01
C PRO A 93 26.81 2.79 -4.51
N ALA A 94 26.85 3.86 -5.32
CA ALA A 94 26.75 3.81 -6.79
C ALA A 94 25.59 2.96 -7.34
N PRO A 95 24.32 3.24 -6.97
CA PRO A 95 23.21 2.55 -7.59
C PRO A 95 23.07 3.04 -9.03
N GLY A 96 23.13 2.12 -10.00
CA GLY A 96 22.92 2.45 -11.40
C GLY A 96 21.48 2.93 -11.62
N ARG A 97 20.52 2.06 -11.35
CA ARG A 97 19.07 2.29 -11.47
C ARG A 97 18.31 1.48 -10.43
N TRP A 98 17.11 1.93 -10.10
CA TRP A 98 16.19 1.21 -9.21
C TRP A 98 15.03 0.61 -9.99
N VAL A 99 14.70 -0.64 -9.69
CA VAL A 99 13.38 -1.20 -9.99
C VAL A 99 12.59 -1.25 -8.69
N VAL A 100 11.42 -0.64 -8.70
CA VAL A 100 10.50 -0.64 -7.56
C VAL A 100 9.34 -1.58 -7.88
N VAL A 101 9.18 -2.61 -7.06
CA VAL A 101 8.20 -3.67 -7.24
C VAL A 101 7.14 -3.57 -6.14
N ASP A 102 5.87 -3.53 -6.54
CA ASP A 102 4.72 -3.66 -5.65
C ASP A 102 3.98 -4.97 -5.98
N PRO A 103 4.13 -6.03 -5.18
CA PRO A 103 3.47 -7.31 -5.43
C PRO A 103 1.96 -7.29 -5.12
N PHE A 104 1.44 -6.23 -4.47
CA PHE A 104 0.06 -6.15 -3.99
C PHE A 104 -0.52 -4.76 -4.27
N ALA A 105 -0.56 -4.40 -5.56
CA ALA A 105 -0.72 -3.02 -6.00
C ALA A 105 -1.93 -2.31 -5.37
N GLY A 106 -3.11 -2.93 -5.34
CA GLY A 106 -4.33 -2.28 -4.91
C GLY A 106 -4.55 -0.99 -5.72
N SER A 107 -4.58 0.16 -5.04
CA SER A 107 -4.63 1.49 -5.69
C SER A 107 -3.30 1.94 -6.32
N CYS A 108 -2.17 1.31 -6.00
CA CYS A 108 -0.84 1.67 -6.47
C CYS A 108 -0.34 3.05 -5.97
N ASN A 109 -0.99 3.61 -4.94
CA ASN A 109 -0.64 4.95 -4.44
C ASN A 109 0.76 4.98 -3.79
N THR A 110 1.12 3.98 -2.97
CA THR A 110 2.44 3.95 -2.35
C THR A 110 3.55 3.82 -3.38
N LEU A 111 3.38 2.95 -4.38
CA LEU A 111 4.35 2.82 -5.47
C LEU A 111 4.51 4.14 -6.24
N TYR A 112 3.41 4.84 -6.53
CA TYR A 112 3.46 6.17 -7.16
C TYR A 112 4.32 7.16 -6.34
N TRP A 113 4.15 7.20 -5.02
CA TRP A 113 4.93 8.07 -4.14
C TRP A 113 6.39 7.64 -4.01
N ILE A 114 6.69 6.35 -3.95
CA ILE A 114 8.09 5.87 -3.95
C ILE A 114 8.79 6.31 -5.25
N LEU A 115 8.15 6.16 -6.41
CA LEU A 115 8.73 6.60 -7.70
C LEU A 115 8.89 8.12 -7.82
N ARG A 116 8.13 8.89 -7.03
CA ARG A 116 8.29 10.34 -6.97
C ARG A 116 9.57 10.75 -6.23
N HIS A 117 9.96 9.97 -5.22
CA HIS A 117 11.10 10.28 -4.34
C HIS A 117 12.39 9.56 -4.72
N VAL A 118 12.30 8.35 -5.29
CA VAL A 118 13.48 7.55 -5.67
C VAL A 118 13.90 7.94 -7.10
N PRO A 119 15.04 8.63 -7.29
CA PRO A 119 15.49 9.03 -8.62
C PRO A 119 15.92 7.82 -9.46
N ARG A 120 15.85 7.96 -10.78
CA ARG A 120 16.28 6.93 -11.76
C ARG A 120 15.60 5.56 -11.51
N SER A 121 14.35 5.59 -11.07
CA SER A 121 13.55 4.42 -10.78
C SER A 121 12.53 4.14 -11.88
N ARG A 122 12.10 2.87 -11.97
CA ARG A 122 10.91 2.45 -12.73
C ARG A 122 10.04 1.56 -11.85
N GLY A 123 8.72 1.65 -12.02
CA GLY A 123 7.74 0.88 -11.24
C GLY A 123 7.21 -0.33 -11.98
N ILE A 124 7.06 -1.43 -11.25
CA ILE A 124 6.32 -2.63 -11.67
C ILE A 124 5.35 -2.97 -10.55
N ALA A 125 4.11 -3.27 -10.90
CA ALA A 125 3.07 -3.58 -9.94
C ALA A 125 2.29 -4.83 -10.36
N PHE A 126 1.89 -5.65 -9.40
CA PHE A 126 1.05 -6.82 -9.61
C PHE A 126 -0.29 -6.64 -8.91
N GLU A 127 -1.39 -6.93 -9.60
CA GLU A 127 -2.72 -6.97 -9.01
C GLU A 127 -3.45 -8.25 -9.47
N PHE A 128 -3.93 -9.03 -8.50
CA PHE A 128 -4.61 -10.29 -8.77
C PHE A 128 -6.08 -10.09 -9.10
N ASP A 129 -6.77 -9.19 -8.39
CA ASP A 129 -8.20 -8.99 -8.53
C ASP A 129 -8.52 -8.27 -9.86
N PRO A 130 -9.35 -8.84 -10.74
CA PRO A 130 -9.57 -8.29 -12.07
C PRO A 130 -10.29 -6.93 -12.04
N GLN A 131 -11.15 -6.67 -11.04
CA GLN A 131 -11.85 -5.39 -10.94
C GLN A 131 -10.91 -4.30 -10.42
N VAL A 132 -10.12 -4.60 -9.40
CA VAL A 132 -9.10 -3.67 -8.88
C VAL A 132 -8.06 -3.40 -9.96
N PHE A 133 -7.54 -4.43 -10.63
CA PHE A 133 -6.58 -4.28 -11.73
C PHE A 133 -7.11 -3.33 -12.81
N GLN A 134 -8.35 -3.52 -13.25
CA GLN A 134 -8.91 -2.73 -14.34
C GLN A 134 -9.07 -1.25 -13.93
N LEU A 135 -9.52 -0.99 -12.70
CA LEU A 135 -9.65 0.38 -12.19
C LEU A 135 -8.29 1.03 -11.96
N THR A 136 -7.34 0.32 -11.34
CA THR A 136 -5.99 0.83 -11.12
C THR A 136 -5.29 1.12 -12.44
N LYS A 137 -5.44 0.25 -13.45
CA LYS A 137 -4.93 0.51 -14.81
C LYS A 137 -5.50 1.80 -15.40
N GLN A 138 -6.80 2.04 -15.26
CA GLN A 138 -7.44 3.27 -15.74
C GLN A 138 -6.96 4.50 -14.97
N ASN A 139 -6.85 4.39 -13.63
CA ASN A 139 -6.39 5.48 -12.77
C ASN A 139 -4.95 5.88 -13.12
N LEU A 140 -4.05 4.89 -13.29
CA LEU A 140 -2.65 5.11 -13.64
C LEU A 140 -2.48 5.81 -15.00
N ALA A 141 -3.38 5.56 -15.96
CA ALA A 141 -3.34 6.22 -17.26
C ALA A 141 -3.59 7.75 -17.18
N ALA A 142 -4.15 8.24 -16.07
CA ALA A 142 -4.37 9.67 -15.81
C ALA A 142 -3.22 10.36 -15.05
N LEU A 143 -2.14 9.62 -14.72
CA LEU A 143 -1.02 10.11 -13.91
C LEU A 143 0.22 10.46 -14.76
N ASP A 144 1.17 11.17 -14.14
CA ASP A 144 2.41 11.63 -14.77
C ASP A 144 3.59 10.64 -14.62
N ARG A 145 3.30 9.41 -14.19
CA ARG A 145 4.30 8.36 -13.95
C ARG A 145 3.87 7.06 -14.59
N THR A 146 4.80 6.43 -15.30
CA THR A 146 4.57 5.11 -15.90
C THR A 146 4.86 4.02 -14.87
N ILE A 147 3.86 3.20 -14.60
CA ILE A 147 3.96 1.99 -13.79
C ILE A 147 3.54 0.81 -14.66
N ASP A 148 4.40 -0.21 -14.79
CA ASP A 148 4.08 -1.44 -15.49
C ASP A 148 3.19 -2.33 -14.60
N LEU A 149 1.87 -2.11 -14.68
CA LEU A 149 0.88 -2.87 -13.94
C LEU A 149 0.51 -4.16 -14.70
N LYS A 150 0.73 -5.31 -14.07
CA LYS A 150 0.40 -6.64 -14.59
C LYS A 150 -0.69 -7.29 -13.76
N ARG A 151 -1.57 -8.03 -14.44
CA ARG A 151 -2.60 -8.81 -13.77
C ARG A 151 -2.06 -10.19 -13.45
N GLY A 152 -2.04 -10.58 -12.19
CA GLY A 152 -1.61 -11.92 -11.79
C GLY A 152 -1.33 -12.05 -10.31
N ASP A 153 -1.25 -13.30 -9.86
CA ASP A 153 -0.75 -13.64 -8.54
C ASP A 153 0.75 -13.29 -8.45
N TYR A 154 1.17 -12.69 -7.34
CA TYR A 154 2.55 -12.20 -7.20
C TYR A 154 3.58 -13.33 -7.28
N GLY A 155 3.27 -14.54 -6.79
CA GLY A 155 4.18 -15.69 -6.82
C GLY A 155 4.45 -16.15 -8.24
N ILE A 156 3.41 -16.17 -9.09
CA ILE A 156 3.56 -16.44 -10.53
C ILE A 156 4.30 -15.30 -11.22
N MET A 157 3.94 -14.05 -10.93
CA MET A 157 4.53 -12.87 -11.58
C MET A 157 6.00 -12.67 -11.20
N LEU A 158 6.40 -13.08 -10.00
CA LEU A 158 7.79 -13.05 -9.53
C LEU A 158 8.69 -13.90 -10.42
N GLY A 159 8.24 -15.09 -10.82
CA GLY A 159 8.97 -15.96 -11.76
C GLY A 159 9.07 -15.41 -13.19
N GLN A 160 8.26 -14.39 -13.53
CA GLN A 160 8.26 -13.73 -14.84
C GLN A 160 8.91 -12.34 -14.79
N LEU A 161 9.39 -11.92 -13.62
CA LEU A 161 9.95 -10.60 -13.42
C LEU A 161 11.36 -10.53 -14.00
N HIS A 162 11.52 -9.74 -15.06
CA HIS A 162 12.81 -9.48 -15.69
C HIS A 162 13.35 -8.11 -15.25
N THR A 163 14.58 -8.08 -14.75
CA THR A 163 15.30 -6.89 -14.29
C THR A 163 16.70 -6.84 -14.89
N ALA A 164 17.21 -5.65 -15.18
CA ALA A 164 18.53 -5.52 -15.78
C ALA A 164 19.63 -5.87 -14.74
N PRO A 165 20.75 -6.52 -15.11
CA PRO A 165 21.81 -6.97 -14.18
C PRO A 165 22.41 -5.90 -13.25
N ASP A 166 22.27 -4.62 -13.58
CA ASP A 166 22.77 -3.47 -12.83
C ASP A 166 21.69 -2.78 -11.96
N GLU A 167 20.42 -3.21 -12.04
CA GLU A 167 19.35 -2.67 -11.21
C GLU A 167 19.42 -3.20 -9.77
N ALA A 168 19.39 -2.27 -8.81
CA ALA A 168 19.04 -2.57 -7.42
C ALA A 168 17.51 -2.57 -7.26
N MET A 169 17.00 -3.30 -6.28
CA MET A 169 15.57 -3.53 -6.14
C MET A 169 15.01 -2.88 -4.87
N ILE A 170 13.87 -2.21 -5.00
CA ILE A 170 13.01 -1.86 -3.88
C ILE A 170 11.75 -2.70 -4.00
N VAL A 171 11.33 -3.33 -2.91
CA VAL A 171 10.07 -4.08 -2.84
C VAL A 171 9.20 -3.42 -1.79
N PHE A 172 8.09 -2.80 -2.21
CA PHE A 172 7.07 -2.35 -1.29
C PHE A 172 6.19 -3.54 -0.93
N VAL A 173 6.04 -3.84 0.37
CA VAL A 173 5.36 -5.04 0.84
C VAL A 173 4.16 -4.65 1.70
N ALA A 174 2.97 -4.77 1.12
CA ALA A 174 1.70 -4.53 1.81
C ALA A 174 0.66 -5.58 1.38
N PRO A 175 0.87 -6.87 1.70
CA PRO A 175 -0.16 -7.88 1.45
C PRO A 175 -1.44 -7.52 2.21
N PRO A 176 -2.60 -8.03 1.77
CA PRO A 176 -3.84 -7.94 2.53
C PRO A 176 -3.61 -8.34 4.00
N TRP A 177 -3.96 -7.43 4.91
CA TRP A 177 -3.85 -7.72 6.34
C TRP A 177 -4.94 -8.66 6.82
N GLY A 178 -6.14 -8.62 6.23
CA GLY A 178 -7.21 -9.57 6.55
C GLY A 178 -7.44 -9.76 8.06
N THR A 179 -7.21 -10.99 8.54
CA THR A 179 -7.33 -11.34 9.98
C THR A 179 -6.03 -11.18 10.78
N ALA A 180 -4.95 -10.72 10.13
CA ALA A 180 -3.65 -10.46 10.74
C ALA A 180 -3.65 -9.21 11.63
N LEU A 181 -4.52 -8.23 11.34
CA LEU A 181 -4.71 -7.05 12.16
C LEU A 181 -5.90 -7.26 13.10
N ASP A 182 -5.60 -7.41 14.38
CA ASP A 182 -6.57 -7.31 15.47
C ASP A 182 -6.48 -5.92 16.12
N GLU A 183 -7.62 -5.31 16.46
CA GLU A 183 -7.63 -3.94 17.01
C GLU A 183 -7.04 -3.87 18.43
N THR A 184 -7.07 -4.98 19.16
CA THR A 184 -6.55 -5.12 20.53
C THR A 184 -5.09 -5.53 20.49
N GLU A 185 -4.80 -6.66 19.85
CA GLU A 185 -3.47 -7.31 19.85
C GLU A 185 -2.50 -6.68 18.84
N GLY A 186 -3.03 -6.03 17.79
CA GLY A 186 -2.23 -5.41 16.73
C GLY A 186 -2.04 -6.30 15.51
N LEU A 187 -1.07 -5.93 14.68
CA LEU A 187 -0.73 -6.62 13.44
C LEU A 187 0.29 -7.73 13.69
N ASP A 188 -0.07 -8.97 13.38
CA ASP A 188 0.85 -10.11 13.32
C ASP A 188 1.32 -10.35 11.88
N LEU A 189 2.59 -10.06 11.60
CA LEU A 189 3.16 -10.16 10.25
C LEU A 189 3.20 -11.60 9.71
N ARG A 190 3.15 -12.62 10.59
CA ARG A 190 3.10 -14.05 10.21
C ARG A 190 1.73 -14.46 9.67
N ARG A 191 0.68 -13.70 10.01
CA ARG A 191 -0.71 -13.98 9.64
C ARG A 191 -1.19 -13.17 8.44
N THR A 192 -0.36 -12.28 7.91
CA THR A 192 -0.64 -11.63 6.63
C THR A 192 -0.77 -12.68 5.52
N GLU A 193 -1.53 -12.36 4.48
CA GLU A 193 -1.79 -13.31 3.38
C GLU A 193 -1.23 -12.78 2.07
N PRO A 194 -0.03 -13.23 1.65
CA PRO A 194 0.86 -14.20 2.30
C PRO A 194 1.71 -13.59 3.44
N PRO A 195 2.33 -14.43 4.30
CA PRO A 195 3.18 -13.95 5.40
C PRO A 195 4.36 -13.11 4.91
N ILE A 196 4.68 -12.03 5.62
CA ILE A 196 5.78 -11.11 5.25
C ILE A 196 7.12 -11.84 5.12
N THR A 197 7.45 -12.75 6.05
CA THR A 197 8.69 -13.51 6.02
C THR A 197 8.79 -14.42 4.80
N LYS A 198 7.66 -14.93 4.30
CA LYS A 198 7.59 -15.71 3.07
C LYS A 198 7.90 -14.83 1.86
N ILE A 199 7.30 -13.64 1.77
CA ILE A 199 7.56 -12.69 0.67
C ILE A 199 9.06 -12.31 0.63
N ILE A 200 9.65 -11.97 1.78
CA ILE A 200 11.08 -11.61 1.87
C ILE A 200 11.98 -12.78 1.42
N ALA A 201 11.64 -14.01 1.81
CA ALA A 201 12.37 -15.19 1.39
C ALA A 201 12.29 -15.40 -0.13
N GLU A 202 11.08 -15.39 -0.71
CA GLU A 202 10.86 -15.62 -2.14
C GLU A 202 11.57 -14.58 -3.02
N PHE A 203 11.49 -13.29 -2.67
CA PHE A 203 12.25 -12.26 -3.38
C PHE A 203 13.75 -12.43 -3.24
N GLY A 204 14.22 -12.77 -2.04
CA GLY A 204 15.64 -12.98 -1.82
C GLY A 204 16.20 -14.22 -2.51
N ASP A 205 15.41 -15.27 -2.67
CA ASP A 205 15.81 -16.47 -3.41
C ASP A 205 15.80 -16.21 -4.92
N ALA A 206 14.73 -15.59 -5.43
CA ALA A 206 14.61 -15.22 -6.85
C ALA A 206 15.69 -14.22 -7.30
N PHE A 207 16.17 -13.38 -6.39
CA PHE A 207 17.10 -12.30 -6.67
C PHE A 207 18.32 -12.31 -5.74
N ALA A 208 18.86 -13.49 -5.43
CA ALA A 208 19.94 -13.67 -4.45
C ALA A 208 21.22 -12.83 -4.70
N ALA A 209 21.52 -12.52 -5.97
CA ALA A 209 22.66 -11.67 -6.33
C ALA A 209 22.39 -10.17 -6.22
N ARG A 210 21.15 -9.75 -5.93
CA ARG A 210 20.73 -8.35 -5.92
C ARG A 210 20.88 -7.72 -4.53
N ARG A 211 21.04 -6.40 -4.54
CA ARG A 211 20.77 -5.56 -3.38
C ARG A 211 19.27 -5.24 -3.37
N ILE A 212 18.57 -5.64 -2.31
CA ILE A 212 17.12 -5.45 -2.14
C ILE A 212 16.81 -4.59 -0.90
N LEU A 213 16.05 -3.51 -1.07
CA LEU A 213 15.41 -2.75 0.00
C LEU A 213 13.94 -3.17 0.09
N PHE A 214 13.54 -3.78 1.20
CA PHE A 214 12.15 -4.03 1.55
C PHE A 214 11.58 -2.83 2.31
N ALA A 215 10.39 -2.40 1.90
CA ALA A 215 9.58 -1.41 2.59
C ALA A 215 8.25 -2.06 2.97
N VAL A 216 8.19 -2.63 4.17
CA VAL A 216 7.01 -3.35 4.66
C VAL A 216 6.07 -2.36 5.33
N GLN A 217 4.84 -2.24 4.83
CA GLN A 217 3.83 -1.43 5.52
C GLN A 217 3.40 -2.11 6.81
N VAL A 218 3.39 -1.35 7.89
CA VAL A 218 3.06 -1.84 9.22
C VAL A 218 2.01 -0.96 9.91
N TYR A 219 1.57 -1.41 11.08
CA TYR A 219 0.63 -0.70 11.95
C TYR A 219 1.33 -0.32 13.26
N GLU A 220 0.79 0.65 14.00
CA GLU A 220 1.38 1.13 15.27
C GLU A 220 1.49 0.02 16.32
N LYS A 221 0.45 -0.80 16.43
CA LYS A 221 0.46 -2.00 17.27
C LYS A 221 0.97 -3.18 16.44
N LEU A 222 2.11 -3.73 16.81
CA LEU A 222 2.74 -4.89 16.18
C LEU A 222 2.96 -6.00 17.19
N ASP A 223 2.71 -7.23 16.76
CA ASP A 223 3.17 -8.40 17.50
C ASP A 223 4.71 -8.46 17.49
N LYS A 224 5.30 -8.49 18.69
CA LYS A 224 6.75 -8.37 18.88
C LYS A 224 7.51 -9.56 18.30
N GLU A 225 6.96 -10.76 18.38
CA GLU A 225 7.61 -11.96 17.86
C GLU A 225 7.62 -11.95 16.33
N SER A 226 6.49 -11.62 15.71
CA SER A 226 6.39 -11.48 14.25
C SER A 226 7.34 -10.42 13.71
N LEU A 227 7.52 -9.30 14.43
CA LEU A 227 8.46 -8.25 14.08
C LEU A 227 9.92 -8.74 14.21
N ALA A 228 10.27 -9.43 15.30
CA ALA A 228 11.60 -9.99 15.51
C ALA A 228 11.97 -11.02 14.44
N GLU A 229 11.01 -11.84 13.99
CA GLU A 229 11.22 -12.78 12.88
C GLU A 229 11.57 -12.06 11.57
N VAL A 230 10.90 -10.94 11.26
CA VAL A 230 11.21 -10.15 10.06
C VAL A 230 12.60 -9.51 10.18
N HIS A 231 12.93 -8.92 11.34
CA HIS A 231 14.28 -8.39 11.59
C HIS A 231 15.36 -9.45 11.35
N GLY A 232 15.15 -10.68 11.81
CA GLY A 232 16.09 -11.79 11.62
C GLY A 232 16.30 -12.26 10.17
N LYS A 233 15.51 -11.76 9.21
CA LYS A 233 15.66 -12.08 7.77
C LYS A 233 16.42 -11.01 6.97
N LEU A 234 16.81 -9.92 7.62
CA LEU A 234 17.35 -8.72 6.99
C LEU A 234 18.75 -8.42 7.55
N ASP A 235 19.64 -7.88 6.71
CA ASP A 235 20.99 -7.52 7.14
C ASP A 235 20.99 -6.23 7.97
N TRP A 236 20.02 -5.36 7.72
CA TRP A 236 19.72 -4.16 8.49
C TRP A 236 18.23 -3.87 8.41
N SER A 237 17.69 -3.22 9.45
CA SER A 237 16.30 -2.78 9.45
C SER A 237 16.05 -1.62 10.42
N ASP A 238 15.03 -0.83 10.12
CA ASP A 238 14.57 0.31 10.93
C ASP A 238 13.04 0.43 10.85
N LEU A 239 12.40 0.68 11.99
CA LEU A 239 10.94 0.77 12.13
C LEU A 239 10.53 2.23 12.39
N LYS A 240 9.62 2.74 11.56
CA LYS A 240 9.06 4.08 11.72
C LYS A 240 7.54 4.03 11.75
N ILE A 241 6.94 4.64 12.77
CA ILE A 241 5.49 4.85 12.89
C ILE A 241 5.21 6.33 12.70
N TYR A 242 4.17 6.67 11.91
CA TYR A 242 3.84 8.04 11.56
C TYR A 242 2.57 8.52 12.24
N ASP A 243 2.62 9.66 12.93
CA ASP A 243 1.58 10.25 13.75
C ASP A 243 0.50 11.01 12.93
N PHE A 244 -0.01 10.39 11.87
CA PHE A 244 -1.04 10.97 11.01
C PHE A 244 -2.48 10.66 11.46
N ASN A 245 -2.69 9.63 12.27
CA ASN A 245 -3.99 9.21 12.77
C ASN A 245 -4.05 9.31 14.30
N ALA A 246 -5.22 9.01 14.86
CA ALA A 246 -5.36 8.83 16.31
C ALA A 246 -4.38 7.77 16.84
N ALA A 247 -3.88 7.97 18.05
CA ALA A 247 -3.01 7.01 18.73
C ALA A 247 -3.61 5.60 18.78
N GLY A 248 -2.76 4.59 18.58
CA GLY A 248 -3.15 3.20 18.36
C GLY A 248 -3.66 2.87 16.95
N ARG A 249 -3.74 3.87 16.04
CA ARG A 249 -4.21 3.72 14.66
C ARG A 249 -3.24 4.24 13.59
N ASN A 250 -2.01 4.52 14.00
CA ASN A 250 -1.00 4.98 13.07
C ASN A 250 -0.50 3.85 12.17
N HIS A 251 -0.13 4.23 10.95
CA HIS A 251 0.57 3.35 10.04
C HIS A 251 2.05 3.68 10.06
N GLY A 252 2.86 2.74 9.61
CA GLY A 252 4.30 2.92 9.52
C GLY A 252 4.92 2.13 8.40
N VAL A 253 6.25 2.12 8.41
CA VAL A 253 7.06 1.27 7.56
C VAL A 253 8.16 0.61 8.38
N LEU A 254 8.36 -0.68 8.13
CA LEU A 254 9.59 -1.37 8.48
C LEU A 254 10.46 -1.42 7.23
N LEU A 255 11.58 -0.71 7.26
CA LEU A 255 12.59 -0.74 6.22
C LEU A 255 13.60 -1.85 6.51
N GLY A 256 14.06 -2.52 5.47
CA GLY A 256 14.95 -3.65 5.61
C GLY A 256 15.83 -3.85 4.38
N THR A 257 17.11 -4.12 4.55
CA THR A 257 18.02 -4.33 3.41
C THR A 257 18.53 -5.77 3.38
N ARG A 258 18.80 -6.25 2.16
CA ARG A 258 19.60 -7.44 1.89
C ARG A 258 20.74 -7.10 0.95
N GLY A 259 21.94 -7.43 1.36
CA GLY A 259 23.20 -7.21 0.67
C GLY A 259 23.96 -5.94 1.05
N TRP A 260 23.41 -5.07 1.91
CA TRP A 260 24.15 -3.92 2.44
C TRP A 260 23.55 -3.44 3.75
N THR A 261 24.29 -2.61 4.47
CA THR A 261 23.85 -1.92 5.68
C THR A 261 24.01 -0.41 5.42
N PRO A 262 22.91 0.38 5.51
CA PRO A 262 22.91 1.84 5.38
C PRO A 262 23.78 2.59 6.38
#